data_AF-A0A653DX29-F1
#
_entry.id   AF-A0A653DX29-F1
#
_cell.length_a   1.000
_cell.length_b   1.000
_cell.length_c   1.000
_cell.angle_alpha   90.00
_cell.angle_beta   90.00
_cell.angle_gamma   90.00
#
_symmetry.space_group_name_H-M   'P 1'
#
loop_
_entity.id
_entity.type
_entity.pdbx_description
1 polymer ?
#
loop_
_entity_poly.entity_id
_entity_poly.type
_entity_poly.pdbx_seq_one_letter_code
_entity_poly.pdbx_strand_id
1 'polypeptide(L)'
;DKVDQPVNLTNFAVKHFIPRNVAGYYRYEGSLTTPECDEGVTWTVFTNTIPISKEQVKVFDEMRTEDHKILKQNYRSLQSLNERKLYLKRSPVRENYINSASTYKINTSHVYSMVLFSTLYSFKSLFTL
;
A
#
# COMPACT_ATOMS: atom_id res chain seq x y z
N ASP A 1 -26.35 3.27 5.96
CA ASP A 1 -27.34 3.90 5.06
C ASP A 1 -26.87 5.23 4.44
N LYS A 2 -25.59 5.35 4.04
CA LYS A 2 -25.06 6.51 3.29
C LYS A 2 -24.17 6.09 2.12
N VAL A 3 -24.40 4.90 1.58
CA VAL A 3 -23.79 4.49 0.31
C VAL A 3 -24.38 5.47 -0.72
N ASP A 4 -23.53 6.18 -1.47
CA ASP A 4 -23.91 7.12 -2.56
C ASP A 4 -24.36 8.54 -2.21
N GLN A 5 -24.21 8.99 -0.95
CA GLN A 5 -24.36 10.43 -0.68
C GLN A 5 -23.07 11.18 -1.02
N PRO A 6 -23.10 12.21 -1.90
CA PRO A 6 -21.92 12.98 -2.23
C PRO A 6 -21.39 13.69 -0.98
N VAL A 7 -20.12 13.47 -0.67
CA VAL A 7 -19.44 14.12 0.45
C VAL A 7 -18.66 15.32 -0.06
N ASN A 8 -18.91 16.49 0.52
CA ASN A 8 -18.11 17.68 0.22
C ASN A 8 -16.78 17.61 0.98
N LEU A 9 -15.67 17.53 0.25
CA LEU A 9 -14.33 17.50 0.80
C LEU A 9 -13.72 18.91 0.80
N THR A 10 -13.66 19.56 1.95
CA THR A 10 -12.90 20.82 2.11
C THR A 10 -11.40 20.54 2.21
N ASN A 11 -10.56 21.34 1.55
CA ASN A 11 -9.09 21.20 1.54
C ASN A 11 -8.56 19.89 0.91
N PHE A 12 -9.22 19.43 -0.15
CA PHE A 12 -8.76 18.29 -0.93
C PHE A 12 -7.61 18.68 -1.89
N ALA A 13 -6.43 18.10 -1.72
CA ALA A 13 -5.32 18.26 -2.64
C ALA A 13 -4.87 16.91 -3.21
N VAL A 14 -5.06 16.73 -4.52
CA VAL A 14 -4.71 15.50 -5.26
C VAL A 14 -3.26 15.07 -5.06
N LYS A 15 -2.35 16.03 -4.84
CA LYS A 15 -0.93 15.76 -4.59
C LYS A 15 -0.66 14.82 -3.40
N HIS A 16 -1.60 14.70 -2.46
CA HIS A 16 -1.48 13.78 -1.32
C HIS A 16 -1.82 12.32 -1.66
N PHE A 17 -2.46 12.11 -2.82
CA PHE A 17 -2.87 10.81 -3.33
C PHE A 17 -2.04 10.37 -4.54
N ILE A 18 -0.87 10.97 -4.74
CA ILE A 18 0.15 10.52 -5.70
C ILE A 18 1.48 10.32 -4.97
N PRO A 19 2.38 9.46 -5.49
CA PRO A 19 3.70 9.27 -4.89
C PRO A 19 4.50 10.59 -4.84
N ARG A 20 5.35 10.75 -3.82
CA ARG A 20 6.22 11.94 -3.71
C ARG A 20 7.17 12.10 -4.92
N ASN A 21 7.63 10.98 -5.47
CA ASN A 21 8.45 10.92 -6.68
C ASN A 21 7.60 10.40 -7.84
N VAL A 22 7.14 11.32 -8.69
CA VAL A 22 6.36 11.01 -9.91
C VAL A 22 7.23 10.95 -11.17
N ALA A 23 8.55 11.12 -11.02
CA ALA A 23 9.45 11.23 -12.17
C ALA A 23 9.70 9.89 -12.85
N GLY A 24 9.53 8.77 -12.13
CA GLY A 24 9.62 7.41 -12.65
C GLY A 24 8.25 6.78 -12.86
N TYR A 25 8.00 6.20 -14.04
CA TYR A 25 6.76 5.51 -14.36
C TYR A 25 6.90 4.57 -15.56
N TYR A 26 5.99 3.60 -15.62
CA TYR A 26 5.68 2.82 -16.81
C TYR A 26 4.54 3.45 -17.59
N ARG A 27 4.57 3.31 -18.92
CA ARG A 27 3.56 3.81 -19.86
C ARG A 27 3.22 2.75 -20.90
N TYR A 28 1.94 2.47 -21.11
CA TYR A 28 1.46 1.54 -22.14
C TYR A 28 0.01 1.83 -22.53
N GLU A 29 -0.38 1.39 -23.74
CA GLU A 29 -1.78 1.44 -24.19
C GLU A 29 -2.55 0.20 -23.69
N GLY A 30 -3.78 0.40 -23.24
CA GLY A 30 -4.64 -0.66 -22.75
C GLY A 30 -6.11 -0.28 -22.72
N SER A 31 -6.84 -0.95 -21.85
CA SER A 31 -8.29 -0.83 -21.73
C SER A 31 -8.75 -0.46 -20.33
N LEU A 32 -10.05 -0.19 -20.22
CA LEU A 32 -10.74 -0.14 -18.93
C LEU A 32 -10.63 -1.48 -18.18
N THR A 33 -10.48 -1.41 -16.86
CA THR A 33 -10.45 -2.60 -15.99
C THR A 33 -11.83 -2.98 -15.44
N THR A 34 -12.88 -2.33 -15.92
CA THR A 34 -14.29 -2.57 -15.61
C THR A 34 -15.00 -3.12 -16.85
N PRO A 35 -16.21 -3.70 -16.72
CA PRO A 35 -17.04 -4.10 -17.85
C PRO A 35 -17.21 -3.02 -18.93
N GLU A 36 -17.57 -3.50 -20.12
CA GLU A 36 -17.32 -2.99 -21.48
C GLU A 36 -15.85 -3.04 -21.93
N CYS A 37 -14.88 -2.99 -21.02
CA CYS A 37 -13.47 -3.30 -21.30
C CYS A 37 -12.87 -2.52 -22.49
N ASP A 38 -13.39 -1.34 -22.79
CA ASP A 38 -13.02 -0.56 -23.98
C ASP A 38 -11.52 -0.29 -24.05
N GLU A 39 -10.95 -0.48 -25.24
CA GLU A 39 -9.57 -0.14 -25.55
C GLU A 39 -9.47 1.35 -25.90
N GLY A 40 -8.50 2.05 -25.32
CA GLY A 40 -8.37 3.50 -25.48
C GLY A 40 -7.76 4.22 -24.28
N VAL A 41 -7.22 3.46 -23.31
CA VAL A 41 -6.60 4.01 -22.11
C VAL A 41 -5.08 4.01 -22.25
N THR A 42 -4.48 5.19 -22.19
CA THR A 42 -3.04 5.36 -22.04
C THR A 42 -2.66 5.28 -20.55
N TRP A 43 -2.21 4.11 -20.09
CA TRP A 43 -1.90 3.86 -18.68
C TRP A 43 -0.59 4.50 -18.24
N THR A 44 -0.59 5.15 -17.06
CA THR A 44 0.63 5.60 -16.37
C THR A 44 0.70 4.95 -15.01
N VAL A 45 1.73 4.15 -14.77
CA VAL A 45 1.94 3.46 -13.50
C VAL A 45 3.24 3.94 -12.88
N PHE A 46 3.16 4.72 -11.80
CA PHE A 46 4.35 5.22 -11.11
C PHE A 46 5.20 4.09 -10.54
N THR A 47 6.53 4.25 -10.57
CA THR A 47 7.46 3.27 -9.98
C THR A 47 7.45 3.29 -8.46
N ASN A 48 7.05 4.42 -7.86
CA ASN A 48 6.98 4.60 -6.42
C ASN A 48 5.53 4.44 -5.92
N THR A 49 5.36 3.92 -4.71
CA THR A 49 4.06 3.72 -4.07
C THR A 49 3.75 4.85 -3.07
N ILE A 50 2.48 4.92 -2.65
CA ILE A 50 2.04 5.77 -1.55
C ILE A 50 1.93 4.88 -0.30
N PRO A 51 2.66 5.18 0.79
CA PRO A 51 2.50 4.44 2.02
C PRO A 51 1.18 4.78 2.70
N ILE A 52 0.47 3.77 3.17
CA ILE A 52 -0.72 3.88 4.02
C ILE A 52 -0.52 3.08 5.30
N SER A 53 -1.19 3.47 6.38
CA SER A 53 -1.11 2.77 7.67
C SER A 53 -1.93 1.48 7.67
N LYS A 54 -1.67 0.58 8.62
CA LYS A 54 -2.45 -0.65 8.78
C LYS A 54 -3.91 -0.36 9.15
N GLU A 55 -4.13 0.70 9.92
CA GLU A 55 -5.46 1.17 10.31
C GLU A 55 -6.24 1.64 9.07
N GLN A 56 -5.58 2.33 8.13
CA GLN A 56 -6.21 2.71 6.87
C GLN A 56 -6.57 1.49 6.01
N VAL A 57 -5.72 0.45 5.98
CA VAL A 57 -6.03 -0.81 5.28
C VAL A 57 -7.29 -1.47 5.85
N LYS A 58 -7.44 -1.52 7.18
CA LYS A 58 -8.63 -2.10 7.83
C LYS A 58 -9.92 -1.39 7.42
N VAL A 59 -9.88 -0.07 7.22
CA VAL A 59 -11.05 0.68 6.74
C VAL A 59 -11.51 0.18 5.37
N PHE A 60 -10.59 -0.18 4.47
CA PHE A 60 -10.94 -0.76 3.17
C PHE A 60 -11.52 -2.18 3.30
N ASP A 61 -11.00 -3.00 4.23
CA ASP A 61 -11.49 -4.36 4.47
C ASP A 61 -12.95 -4.41 5.00
N GLU A 62 -13.40 -3.31 5.61
CA GLU A 62 -14.75 -3.16 6.19
C GLU A 62 -15.74 -2.47 5.22
N MET A 63 -15.29 -2.05 4.04
CA MET A 63 -16.16 -1.39 3.05
C MET A 63 -17.26 -2.34 2.56
N ARG A 64 -18.44 -1.78 2.30
CA ARG A 64 -19.63 -2.52 1.88
C ARG A 64 -20.18 -2.00 0.56
N THR A 65 -20.76 -2.89 -0.23
CA THR A 65 -21.55 -2.56 -1.43
C THR A 65 -22.95 -2.03 -1.03
N GLU A 66 -23.71 -1.54 -2.00
CA GLU A 66 -25.13 -1.17 -1.84
C GLU A 66 -25.96 -2.32 -1.24
N ASP A 67 -25.68 -3.56 -1.64
CA ASP A 67 -26.30 -4.78 -1.08
C ASP A 67 -25.82 -5.14 0.34
N HIS A 68 -25.10 -4.24 1.03
CA HIS A 68 -24.57 -4.41 2.38
C HIS A 68 -23.57 -5.58 2.55
N LYS A 69 -23.04 -6.10 1.45
CA LYS A 69 -22.02 -7.15 1.45
C LYS A 69 -20.63 -6.53 1.56
N ILE A 70 -19.72 -7.20 2.25
CA ILE A 70 -18.31 -6.78 2.31
C ILE A 70 -17.74 -6.77 0.89
N LEU A 71 -17.19 -5.64 0.48
CA LEU A 71 -16.53 -5.49 -0.81
C LEU A 71 -15.22 -6.27 -0.77
N LYS A 72 -15.11 -7.31 -1.60
CA LYS A 72 -13.91 -8.14 -1.70
C LYS A 72 -13.45 -8.22 -3.15
N GLN A 73 -12.14 -8.30 -3.35
CA GLN A 73 -11.51 -8.59 -4.65
C GLN A 73 -12.02 -7.71 -5.80
N ASN A 74 -12.15 -6.41 -5.56
CA ASN A 74 -12.60 -5.41 -6.54
C ASN A 74 -11.51 -5.05 -7.57
N TYR A 75 -10.87 -6.05 -8.15
CA TYR A 75 -9.81 -5.89 -9.15
C TYR A 75 -10.00 -6.87 -10.30
N ARG A 76 -9.50 -6.49 -11.48
CA ARG A 76 -9.45 -7.37 -12.65
C ARG A 76 -8.17 -8.22 -12.61
N SER A 77 -8.25 -9.48 -13.05
CA SER A 77 -7.07 -10.34 -13.19
C SER A 77 -6.06 -9.78 -14.19
N LEU A 78 -4.79 -10.17 -14.03
CA LEU A 78 -3.74 -9.80 -14.99
C LEU A 78 -4.09 -10.31 -16.38
N GLN A 79 -3.90 -9.44 -17.38
CA GLN A 79 -4.11 -9.76 -18.79
C GLN A 79 -2.77 -9.98 -19.48
N SER A 80 -2.74 -10.83 -20.50
CA SER A 80 -1.53 -11.11 -21.27
C SER A 80 -0.95 -9.83 -21.87
N LEU A 81 0.38 -9.69 -21.87
CA LEU A 81 1.03 -8.52 -22.46
C LEU A 81 0.76 -8.41 -23.97
N ASN A 82 0.61 -9.56 -24.64
CA ASN A 82 0.54 -9.67 -26.10
C ASN A 82 1.74 -8.93 -26.71
N GLU A 83 1.55 -8.23 -27.83
CA GLU A 83 2.59 -7.50 -28.54
C GLU A 83 2.73 -6.04 -28.09
N ARG A 84 2.11 -5.67 -26.96
CA ARG A 84 2.09 -4.28 -26.49
C ARG A 84 3.48 -3.83 -26.05
N LYS A 85 3.85 -2.63 -26.47
CA LYS A 85 5.09 -1.97 -26.05
C LYS A 85 4.91 -1.32 -24.69
N LEU A 86 5.83 -1.61 -23.78
CA LEU A 86 5.93 -0.99 -22.46
C LEU A 86 7.10 -0.01 -22.44
N TYR A 87 6.84 1.24 -22.06
CA TYR A 87 7.85 2.28 -21.95
C TYR A 87 8.15 2.54 -20.47
N LEU A 88 9.43 2.50 -20.09
CA LEU A 88 9.90 2.87 -18.76
C LEU A 88 10.59 4.23 -18.81
N LYS A 89 10.08 5.20 -18.06
CA LYS A 89 10.82 6.41 -17.70
C LYS A 89 11.43 6.19 -16.32
N ARG A 90 12.76 6.19 -16.24
CA ARG A 90 13.48 6.09 -14.95
C ARG A 90 13.46 7.43 -14.23
N SER A 91 13.27 7.40 -12.91
CA SER A 91 13.44 8.60 -12.09
C SER A 91 14.93 8.96 -12.00
N PRO A 92 15.30 10.24 -12.17
CA PRO A 92 16.68 10.70 -11.92
C PRO A 92 17.01 10.72 -10.42
N VAL A 93 15.99 10.68 -9.55
CA VAL A 93 16.17 10.65 -8.10
C VAL A 93 16.54 9.22 -7.69
N ARG A 94 17.76 9.04 -7.16
CA ARG A 94 18.17 7.77 -6.56
C ARG A 94 17.30 7.49 -5.34
N GLU A 95 16.66 6.33 -5.32
CA GLU A 95 15.86 5.85 -4.19
C GLU A 95 16.76 5.54 -2.99
N ASN A 96 17.09 6.54 -2.18
CA ASN A 96 17.40 6.30 -0.77
C ASN A 96 16.09 6.10 0.02
N TYR A 97 15.21 5.24 -0.49
CA TYR A 97 13.87 5.04 0.03
C TYR A 97 13.96 4.20 1.31
N ILE A 98 13.78 4.86 2.46
CA ILE A 98 13.40 4.18 3.70
C ILE A 98 12.08 3.48 3.39
N ASN A 99 12.14 2.18 3.14
CA ASN A 99 10.95 1.35 3.06
C ASN A 99 10.18 1.53 4.38
N SER A 100 8.97 2.09 4.34
CA SER A 100 8.07 2.07 5.50
C SER A 100 7.73 0.63 5.96
N ALA A 101 8.12 -0.36 5.16
CA ALA A 101 8.11 -1.79 5.44
C ALA A 101 9.52 -2.38 5.63
N SER A 102 10.49 -1.61 6.14
CA SER A 102 11.77 -2.18 6.58
C SER A 102 11.55 -2.97 7.87
N THR A 103 11.52 -4.30 7.77
CA THR A 103 11.74 -5.15 8.95
C THR A 103 13.15 -4.90 9.44
N TYR A 104 13.31 -4.30 10.62
CA TYR A 104 14.61 -4.25 11.28
C TYR A 104 15.04 -5.70 11.58
N LYS A 105 16.10 -6.16 10.93
CA LYS A 105 16.76 -7.43 11.31
C LYS A 105 17.40 -7.19 12.67
N ILE A 106 16.69 -7.51 13.74
CA ILE A 106 17.25 -7.47 15.09
C ILE A 106 18.25 -8.63 15.18
N ASN A 107 19.50 -8.34 15.56
CA ASN A 107 20.50 -9.37 15.81
C ASN A 107 19.98 -10.28 16.93
N THR A 108 19.95 -11.59 16.68
CA THR A 108 19.43 -12.61 17.60
C THR A 108 20.07 -12.53 18.98
N SER A 109 21.34 -12.09 19.08
CA SER A 109 22.03 -11.85 20.35
C SER A 109 21.36 -10.77 21.21
N HIS A 110 20.88 -9.68 20.59
CA HIS A 110 20.14 -8.64 21.31
C HIS A 110 18.79 -9.16 21.83
N VAL A 111 18.13 -10.05 21.09
CA VAL A 111 16.88 -10.69 21.54
C VAL A 111 17.13 -11.59 22.75
N TYR A 112 18.17 -12.42 22.71
CA TYR A 112 18.56 -13.25 23.85
C TYR A 112 18.87 -12.41 25.08
N SER A 113 19.61 -11.31 24.91
CA SER A 113 19.92 -10.39 26.00
C SER A 113 18.65 -9.78 26.59
N MET A 114 17.72 -9.27 25.77
CA MET A 114 16.47 -8.69 26.27
C MET A 114 15.60 -9.71 27.02
N VAL A 115 15.50 -10.94 26.52
CA VAL A 115 14.73 -12.02 27.18
C VAL A 115 15.41 -12.49 28.47
N LEU A 116 16.74 -12.59 28.50
CA LEU A 116 17.50 -12.90 29.72
C LEU A 116 17.32 -11.81 30.77
N PHE A 117 17.43 -10.54 30.39
CA PHE A 117 17.25 -9.43 31.33
C PHE A 117 15.82 -9.38 31.87
N SER A 118 14.78 -9.55 31.04
CA SER A 118 13.39 -9.54 31.50
C SER A 118 13.08 -10.73 32.42
N THR A 119 13.57 -11.93 32.09
CA THR A 119 13.34 -13.12 32.93
C THR A 119 14.09 -13.00 34.25
N LEU A 120 15.36 -12.57 34.25
CA LEU A 120 16.13 -12.35 35.48
C LEU A 120 15.53 -11.25 36.36
N TYR A 121 14.97 -10.19 35.77
CA TYR A 121 14.27 -9.15 36.51
C TYR A 121 12.99 -9.68 37.16
N SER A 122 12.20 -10.46 36.43
CA SER A 122 11.00 -11.12 36.99
C SER A 122 11.37 -12.12 38.09
N PHE A 123 12.45 -12.89 37.94
CA PHE A 123 12.93 -13.79 38.99
C PHE A 123 13.43 -13.04 40.23
N LYS A 124 14.16 -11.94 40.09
CA LYS A 124 14.50 -11.07 41.24
C LYS A 124 13.26 -10.55 41.95
N SER A 125 12.24 -10.12 41.21
CA SER A 125 10.98 -9.65 41.80
C SER A 125 10.22 -10.74 42.56
N LEU A 126 10.34 -12.01 42.18
CA LEU A 126 9.69 -13.15 42.83
C LEU A 126 10.33 -13.56 44.17
N PHE A 127 11.61 -13.22 44.38
CA PHE A 127 12.34 -13.53 45.62
C PHE A 127 12.54 -12.31 46.54
N THR A 128 11.90 -11.18 46.24
CA THR A 128 11.91 -9.97 47.08
C THR A 128 10.55 -9.75 47.77
N LEU A 129 9.95 -10.83 48.29
CA LEU A 129 8.80 -10.82 49.20
C LEU A 129 9.19 -11.45 50.53
#